data_AF-A0A2S9G757-F1
#
_entry.id   AF-A0A2S9G757-F1
#
_cell.length_a   1.000
_cell.length_b   1.000
_cell.length_c   1.000
_cell.angle_alpha   90.00
_cell.angle_beta   90.00
_cell.angle_gamma   90.00
#
_symmetry.space_group_name_H-M   'P 1'
#
loop_
_entity.id
_entity.type
_entity.pdbx_description
1 polymer ?
#
loop_
_entity_poly.entity_id
_entity_poly.type
_entity_poly.pdbx_seq_one_letter_code
_entity_poly.pdbx_strand_id
1 'polypeptide(L)'
;TQGRRLSKYWLTGPKAGSVTPLAVHLPAMPDNLSTGADGRIWCAMVTPANPVADRLAAGPPLLRKAVWRLPKRLQPKPEPVVWAV
;
A
#
# COMPACT_ATOMS: atom_id res chain seq x y z
N THR A 1 2.75 10.19 -0.69
CA THR A 1 3.62 9.00 -0.54
C THR A 1 2.75 7.76 -0.59
N GLN A 2 3.02 6.82 -1.49
CA GLN A 2 2.44 5.47 -1.36
C GLN A 2 2.97 4.90 -0.05
N GLY A 3 2.07 4.68 0.91
CA GLY A 3 2.45 4.33 2.27
C GLY A 3 2.26 2.85 2.51
N ARG A 4 3.36 2.11 2.69
CA ARG A 4 3.35 0.77 3.31
C ARG A 4 3.10 0.91 4.82
N ARG A 5 1.93 1.46 5.18
CA ARG A 5 1.56 1.82 6.56
C ARG A 5 0.06 1.76 6.77
N LEU A 6 -0.33 1.53 8.03
CA LEU A 6 -1.68 1.76 8.53
C LEU A 6 -1.69 3.01 9.42
N SER A 7 -2.78 3.76 9.34
CA SER A 7 -3.00 4.95 10.15
C SER A 7 -4.25 4.79 11.00
N LYS A 8 -4.21 5.30 12.22
CA LYS A 8 -5.35 5.39 13.12
C LYS A 8 -5.89 6.81 13.12
N TYR A 9 -7.18 6.97 12.85
CA TYR A 9 -7.91 8.21 13.10
C TYR A 9 -8.58 8.13 14.46
N TRP A 10 -8.37 9.14 15.31
CA TRP A 10 -8.93 9.18 16.65
C TRP A 10 -10.30 9.86 16.64
N LEU A 11 -11.35 9.11 16.97
CA LEU A 11 -12.72 9.63 17.06
C LEU A 11 -13.01 10.35 18.38
N THR A 12 -12.37 9.92 19.46
CA THR A 12 -12.62 10.42 20.82
C THR A 12 -11.31 10.56 21.62
N GLY A 13 -11.40 11.18 22.80
CA GLY A 13 -10.29 11.38 23.72
C GLY A 13 -9.40 12.57 23.38
N PRO A 14 -8.26 12.76 24.08
CA PRO A 14 -7.40 13.94 23.94
C PRO A 14 -6.78 14.15 22.56
N LYS A 15 -6.77 13.11 21.72
CA LYS A 15 -6.25 13.12 20.35
C LYS A 15 -7.37 13.17 19.29
N ALA A 16 -8.62 13.36 19.68
CA ALA A 16 -9.75 13.37 18.75
C ALA A 16 -9.51 14.31 17.57
N GLY A 17 -9.89 13.86 16.37
CA GLY A 17 -9.66 14.58 15.12
C GLY A 17 -8.26 14.41 14.52
N SER A 18 -7.33 13.75 15.21
CA SER A 18 -5.96 13.53 14.71
C SER A 18 -5.77 12.15 14.05
N VAL A 19 -4.74 12.07 13.21
CA VAL A 19 -4.25 10.82 12.61
C VAL A 19 -2.88 10.48 13.20
N THR A 20 -2.71 9.26 13.70
CA THR A 20 -1.40 8.74 14.15
C THR A 20 -1.03 7.45 13.41
N PRO A 21 0.26 7.09 13.29
CA PRO A 21 0.65 5.79 12.76
C PRO A 21 0.09 4.64 13.61
N LEU A 22 -0.40 3.58 12.97
CA LEU A 22 -0.79 2.31 13.62
C LEU A 22 0.26 1.23 13.36
N ALA A 23 0.68 1.09 12.10
CA ALA A 23 1.76 0.20 11.69
C ALA A 23 2.53 0.87 10.54
N VAL A 24 3.84 0.70 10.51
CA VAL A 24 4.73 1.31 9.49
C VAL A 24 5.67 0.25 8.92
N HIS A 25 6.24 0.53 7.75
CA HIS A 25 7.18 -0.35 7.06
C HIS A 25 6.62 -1.75 6.78
N LEU A 26 5.33 -1.83 6.41
CA LEU A 26 4.70 -3.10 6.05
C LEU A 26 5.48 -3.81 4.92
N PRO A 27 5.50 -5.15 4.93
CA PRO A 27 6.26 -5.94 3.96
C PRO A 27 5.66 -5.88 2.54
N ALA A 28 4.41 -5.44 2.41
CA ALA A 28 3.65 -5.38 1.17
C ALA A 28 2.72 -4.14 1.15
N MET A 29 1.96 -3.97 0.07
CA MET A 29 0.98 -2.89 -0.06
C MET A 29 -0.33 -3.26 0.65
N PRO A 30 -0.77 -2.49 1.67
CA PRO A 30 -2.05 -2.72 2.34
C PRO A 30 -3.20 -2.29 1.45
N ASP A 31 -4.32 -2.99 1.53
CA ASP A 31 -5.56 -2.67 0.81
C ASP A 31 -6.77 -2.62 1.78
N ASN A 32 -7.49 -3.73 1.91
CA ASN A 32 -8.69 -3.81 2.75
C ASN A 32 -8.36 -4.15 4.22
N LEU A 33 -9.17 -3.60 5.13
CA LEU A 33 -9.12 -3.89 6.56
C LEU A 33 -10.44 -4.51 7.03
N SER A 34 -10.37 -5.47 7.95
CA SER A 34 -11.54 -5.99 8.68
C SER A 34 -11.21 -6.18 10.16
N THR A 35 -12.22 -6.08 11.02
CA THR A 35 -12.06 -6.29 12.46
C THR A 35 -12.67 -7.63 12.85
N GLY A 36 -11.87 -8.50 13.49
CA GLY A 36 -12.32 -9.77 14.04
C GLY A 36 -13.14 -9.59 15.32
N ALA A 37 -13.82 -10.66 15.75
CA ALA A 37 -14.70 -10.64 16.92
C ALA A 37 -13.96 -10.33 18.24
N ASP A 38 -12.65 -10.61 18.30
CA ASP A 38 -11.78 -10.31 19.44
C ASP A 38 -11.09 -8.94 19.35
N GLY A 39 -11.48 -8.11 18.37
CA GLY A 39 -10.90 -6.79 18.16
C GLY A 39 -9.59 -6.80 17.36
N ARG A 40 -9.12 -7.94 16.85
CA ARG A 40 -7.97 -7.98 15.94
C ARG A 40 -8.29 -7.28 14.63
N ILE A 41 -7.33 -6.52 14.12
CA ILE A 41 -7.41 -5.90 12.81
C ILE A 41 -6.68 -6.79 11.81
N TRP A 42 -7.41 -7.28 10.82
CA TRP A 42 -6.88 -7.99 9.67
C TRP A 42 -6.67 -7.01 8.52
N CYS A 43 -5.54 -7.14 7.84
CA CYS A 43 -5.18 -6.32 6.69
C CYS A 43 -4.82 -7.21 5.51
N ALA A 44 -5.52 -7.04 4.39
CA ALA A 44 -5.15 -7.66 3.14
C ALA A 44 -3.87 -7.01 2.60
N MET A 45 -2.97 -7.83 2.08
CA MET A 45 -1.73 -7.40 1.45
C MET A 45 -1.79 -7.76 -0.04
N VAL A 46 -1.88 -6.77 -0.92
CA VAL A 46 -2.21 -6.99 -2.35
C VAL A 46 -0.98 -7.33 -3.19
N THR A 47 0.14 -6.66 -2.95
CA THR A 47 1.38 -6.88 -3.71
C THR A 47 2.61 -6.72 -2.81
N PRO A 48 3.69 -7.49 -3.04
CA PRO A 48 4.96 -7.28 -2.36
C PRO A 48 5.49 -5.86 -2.59
N ALA A 49 6.32 -5.37 -1.68
CA ALA A 49 7.05 -4.14 -1.91
C ALA A 49 7.94 -4.29 -3.17
N ASN A 50 7.83 -3.33 -4.11
CA ASN A 50 8.61 -3.35 -5.34
C ASN A 50 9.46 -2.06 -5.45
N PRO A 51 10.77 -2.12 -5.14
CA PRO A 51 11.64 -0.94 -5.14
C PRO A 51 11.73 -0.22 -6.50
N VAL A 52 11.54 -0.93 -7.61
CA VAL A 52 11.57 -0.34 -8.95
C VAL A 52 10.28 0.44 -9.21
N ALA A 53 9.13 -0.14 -8.87
CA ALA A 53 7.84 0.54 -8.96
C ALA A 53 7.78 1.77 -8.04
N ASP A 54 8.29 1.64 -6.81
CA ASP A 54 8.36 2.73 -5.84
C ASP A 54 9.20 3.90 -6.38
N ARG A 55 10.36 3.61 -6.97
CA ARG A 55 11.22 4.62 -7.62
C ARG A 55 10.56 5.25 -8.83
N LEU A 56 9.87 4.47 -9.66
CA LEU A 56 9.13 4.99 -10.81
C LEU A 56 7.97 5.90 -10.38
N ALA A 57 7.29 5.57 -9.28
CA ALA A 57 6.20 6.37 -8.73
C ALA A 57 6.70 7.69 -8.11
N ALA A 58 7.86 7.66 -7.44
CA ALA A 58 8.49 8.84 -6.84
C ALA A 58 9.25 9.71 -7.86
N GLY A 59 9.60 9.16 -9.01
CA GLY A 59 10.35 9.83 -10.06
C GLY A 59 9.52 10.76 -10.97
N PRO A 60 10.13 11.29 -12.03
CA PRO A 60 9.47 12.21 -12.96
C PRO A 60 8.19 11.63 -13.57
N PRO A 61 7.04 12.36 -13.56
CA PRO A 61 5.77 11.90 -14.12
C PRO A 61 5.85 11.48 -15.60
N LEU A 62 6.78 12.06 -16.36
CA LEU A 62 7.03 11.74 -17.76
C LEU A 62 7.46 10.27 -17.97
N LEU A 63 8.29 9.73 -17.07
CA LEU A 63 8.75 8.34 -17.17
C LEU A 63 7.57 7.37 -17.03
N ARG A 64 6.71 7.59 -16.04
CA ARG A 64 5.49 6.80 -15.86
C ARG A 64 4.57 6.91 -17.07
N LYS A 65 4.37 8.10 -17.64
CA LYS A 65 3.58 8.28 -18.87
C LYS A 65 4.17 7.51 -20.06
N ALA A 66 5.50 7.48 -20.20
CA ALA A 66 6.16 6.71 -21.24
C ALA A 66 5.93 5.20 -21.07
N VAL A 67 6.07 4.68 -19.84
CA VAL A 67 5.79 3.26 -19.52
C VAL A 67 4.34 2.88 -19.86
N TRP A 68 3.37 3.74 -19.53
CA TRP A 68 1.95 3.51 -19.87
C TRP A 68 1.65 3.47 -21.37
N ARG A 69 2.51 4.09 -22.20
CA ARG A 69 2.37 4.09 -23.67
C ARG A 69 3.04 2.91 -24.35
N LEU A 70 3.81 2.10 -23.62
CA LEU A 70 4.41 0.89 -24.19
C LEU A 70 3.32 -0.08 -24.64
N PRO A 71 3.53 -0.83 -25.74
CA PRO A 71 2.69 -1.97 -26.08
C PRO A 71 2.52 -2.91 -24.88
N LYS A 72 1.32 -3.47 -24.67
CA LYS A 72 1.01 -4.32 -23.50
C LYS A 72 2.02 -5.44 -23.22
N ARG A 73 2.67 -5.98 -24.26
CA ARG A 73 3.68 -7.04 -24.14
C ARG A 73 4.97 -6.57 -23.43
N LEU A 74 5.27 -5.27 -23.49
CA LEU A 74 6.46 -4.64 -22.91
C LEU A 74 6.19 -3.93 -21.58
N GLN A 75 4.93 -3.83 -21.17
CA GLN A 75 4.58 -3.22 -19.89
C GLN A 75 5.00 -4.15 -18.74
N PRO A 76 5.49 -3.59 -17.61
CA PRO A 76 5.73 -4.36 -16.40
C PRO A 76 4.47 -5.11 -15.97
N LYS A 77 4.63 -6.38 -15.63
CA LYS A 77 3.53 -7.21 -15.10
C LYS A 77 3.66 -7.30 -13.58
N PRO A 78 2.53 -7.31 -12.84
CA PRO A 78 2.55 -7.68 -11.44
C PRO A 78 3.13 -9.08 -11.25
N GLU A 79 3.79 -9.29 -10.12
CA GLU A 79 4.22 -10.63 -9.70
C GLU A 79 2.99 -11.47 -9.32
N PRO A 80 2.83 -12.69 -9.86
CA PRO A 80 1.72 -13.57 -9.49
C PRO A 80 2.01 -14.21 -8.13
N VAL A 81 1.54 -13.59 -7.06
CA VAL A 81 1.69 -14.08 -5.68
C VAL A 81 0.34 -14.15 -4.97
N VAL A 82 0.17 -15.15 -4.11
CA VAL A 82 -0.97 -15.30 -3.20
C VAL A 82 -0.43 -15.43 -1.79
N TRP A 83 -1.04 -14.72 -0.85
CA TRP A 83 -0.67 -14.73 0.56
C TRP A 83 -1.80 -15.37 1.36
N ALA A 84 -1.47 -16.31 2.24
CA ALA A 84 -2.37 -16.87 3.24
C ALA A 84 -1.60 -16.96 4.56
N VAL A 85 -2.14 -16.36 5.61
CA VAL A 85 -1.56 -16.34 6.98
C VAL A 85 -2.65 -16.58 7.99
#